data_AF-A0A497FSJ1-F1
#
_entry.id   AF-A0A497FSJ1-F1
#
_cell.length_a   1.000
_cell.length_b   1.000
_cell.length_c   1.000
_cell.angle_alpha   90.00
_cell.angle_beta   90.00
_cell.angle_gamma   90.00
#
_symmetry.space_group_name_H-M   'P 1'
#
loop_
_entity.id
_entity.type
_entity.pdbx_description
1 polymer ?
#
loop_
_entity_poly.entity_id
_entity_poly.type
_entity_poly.pdbx_seq_one_letter_code
_entity_poly.pdbx_strand_id
1 'polypeptide(L)'
;MYYKRRVCAFCGREFYATSPGQKYCSSECRKEAYREKRRKYHRSRVERGRDVSPRAKPGDKCTHCGFDVHYALEFSHEVNGFLCANCHRKLHLKIGRKLSLTDWISLSQNALYDPE
;
A
#
# COMPACT_ATOMS: atom_id res chain seq x y z
N MET A 1 -17.54 36.50 21.04
CA MET A 1 -16.37 37.35 20.70
C MET A 1 -15.97 37.04 19.26
N TYR A 2 -16.34 37.88 18.31
CA TYR A 2 -15.93 37.73 16.90
C TYR A 2 -14.53 38.33 16.71
N TYR A 3 -13.61 37.56 16.14
CA TYR A 3 -12.27 38.03 15.76
C TYR A 3 -12.34 38.87 14.47
N LYS A 4 -11.20 39.47 14.10
CA LYS A 4 -11.02 40.27 12.88
C LYS A 4 -11.50 39.56 11.61
N ARG A 5 -11.90 40.36 10.62
CA ARG A 5 -12.21 39.88 9.25
C ARG A 5 -11.01 39.13 8.65
N ARG A 6 -11.30 38.02 7.98
CA ARG A 6 -10.33 37.19 7.26
C ARG A 6 -10.89 36.75 5.91
N VAL A 7 -10.00 36.35 5.01
CA VAL A 7 -10.34 35.76 3.73
C VAL A 7 -10.32 34.23 3.85
N CYS A 8 -11.34 33.56 3.35
CA CYS A 8 -11.40 32.10 3.36
C CYS A 8 -10.33 31.52 2.42
N ALA A 9 -9.48 30.64 2.94
CA ALA A 9 -8.40 30.02 2.17
C ALA A 9 -8.87 29.04 1.07
N PHE A 10 -10.18 28.77 0.98
CA PHE A 10 -10.77 27.86 -0.02
C PHE A 10 -11.58 28.63 -1.07
N CYS A 11 -12.61 29.37 -0.66
CA CYS A 11 -13.48 30.09 -1.60
C CYS A 11 -13.14 31.56 -1.82
N GLY A 12 -12.13 32.12 -1.12
CA GLY A 12 -11.71 33.52 -1.27
C GLY A 12 -12.66 34.57 -0.71
N ARG A 13 -13.81 34.18 -0.12
CA ARG A 13 -14.76 35.13 0.48
C ARG A 13 -14.28 35.63 1.83
N GLU A 14 -14.60 36.89 2.13
CA GLU A 14 -14.37 37.46 3.46
C GLU A 14 -15.37 36.92 4.49
N PHE A 15 -14.91 36.74 5.72
CA PHE A 15 -15.75 36.29 6.83
C PHE A 15 -15.23 36.83 8.17
N TYR A 16 -16.12 36.90 9.16
CA TYR A 16 -15.76 37.18 10.54
C TYR A 16 -15.38 35.88 11.24
N ALA A 17 -14.12 35.77 11.65
CA ALA A 17 -13.63 34.57 12.31
C ALA A 17 -14.19 34.47 13.74
N THR A 18 -14.61 33.28 14.17
CA THR A 18 -15.04 33.04 15.55
C THR A 18 -13.90 32.53 16.42
N SER A 19 -12.79 32.09 15.81
CA SER A 19 -11.57 31.67 16.51
C SER A 19 -10.31 32.19 15.80
N PRO A 20 -9.19 32.38 16.53
CA PRO A 20 -7.98 32.98 15.96
C PRO A 20 -7.30 32.06 14.93
N GLY A 21 -7.58 30.75 15.00
CA GLY A 21 -7.09 29.74 14.06
C GLY A 21 -8.03 29.46 12.89
N GLN A 22 -9.20 30.09 12.80
CA GLN A 22 -10.16 29.81 11.73
C GLN A 22 -9.63 30.30 10.38
N LYS A 23 -9.48 29.35 9.44
CA LYS A 23 -8.98 29.58 8.06
C LYS A 23 -10.08 29.56 6.99
N TYR A 24 -11.25 29.02 7.33
CA TYR A 24 -12.34 28.80 6.40
C TYR A 24 -13.62 29.47 6.90
N CYS A 25 -14.41 30.04 5.98
CA CYS A 25 -15.64 30.73 6.32
C CYS A 25 -16.74 29.77 6.80
N SER A 26 -16.68 28.50 6.40
CA SER A 26 -17.68 27.49 6.77
C SER A 26 -17.05 26.11 6.98
N SER A 27 -17.82 25.23 7.63
CA SER A 27 -17.50 23.80 7.75
C SER A 27 -17.39 23.12 6.39
N GLU A 28 -18.18 23.54 5.40
CA GLU A 28 -18.16 23.00 4.05
C GLU A 28 -16.87 23.37 3.31
N CYS A 29 -16.48 24.65 3.30
CA CYS A 29 -15.21 25.08 2.71
C CYS A 29 -14.00 24.37 3.36
N ARG A 30 -14.08 24.11 4.67
CA ARG A 30 -13.08 23.30 5.38
C ARG A 30 -13.05 21.86 4.85
N LYS A 31 -14.20 21.18 4.77
CA LYS A 31 -14.31 19.80 4.28
C LYS A 31 -13.80 19.68 2.84
N GLU A 32 -14.16 20.62 1.96
CA GLU A 32 -13.72 20.62 0.57
C GLU A 32 -12.22 20.83 0.44
N ALA A 33 -11.63 21.78 1.17
CA ALA A 33 -10.19 21.97 1.22
C ALA A 33 -9.45 20.70 1.69
N TYR A 34 -9.97 20.01 2.70
CA TYR A 34 -9.41 18.71 3.14
C TYR A 34 -9.53 17.63 2.07
N ARG A 35 -10.67 17.53 1.38
CA ARG A 35 -10.88 16.58 0.27
C ARG A 35 -9.91 16.83 -0.87
N GLU A 36 -9.73 18.08 -1.28
CA GLU A 36 -8.79 18.47 -2.33
C GLU A 36 -7.35 18.15 -1.96
N LYS A 37 -6.94 18.51 -0.73
CA LYS A 37 -5.60 18.16 -0.21
C LYS A 37 -5.37 16.65 -0.23
N ARG A 38 -6.37 15.85 0.17
CA ARG A 38 -6.28 14.38 0.17
C ARG A 38 -6.18 13.82 -1.25
N ARG A 39 -6.95 14.36 -2.21
CA ARG A 39 -6.87 13.98 -3.63
C ARG A 39 -5.50 14.29 -4.22
N LYS A 40 -4.95 15.48 -3.96
CA LYS A 40 -3.60 15.87 -4.40
C LYS A 40 -2.53 14.95 -3.82
N TYR A 41 -2.62 14.65 -2.52
CA TYR A 41 -1.70 13.71 -1.86
C TYR A 41 -1.76 12.32 -2.50
N HIS A 42 -2.96 11.77 -2.69
CA HIS A 42 -3.17 10.47 -3.33
C HIS A 42 -2.62 10.44 -4.75
N ARG A 43 -2.92 11.44 -5.58
CA ARG A 43 -2.38 11.56 -6.95
C ARG A 43 -0.85 11.51 -6.93
N SER A 44 -0.22 12.29 -6.05
CA SER A 44 1.24 12.31 -5.94
C SER A 44 1.85 11.00 -5.39
N ARG A 45 1.08 10.20 -4.65
CA ARG A 45 1.52 8.87 -4.18
C ARG A 45 1.55 7.87 -5.34
N VAL A 46 0.49 7.87 -6.15
CA VAL A 46 0.38 7.03 -7.36
C VAL A 46 1.47 7.38 -8.37
N GLU A 47 1.67 8.67 -8.65
CA GLU A 47 2.71 9.14 -9.59
C GLU A 47 4.13 8.70 -9.19
N ARG A 48 4.40 8.58 -7.89
CA ARG A 48 5.70 8.08 -7.37
C ARG A 48 5.78 6.55 -7.28
N GLY A 49 4.82 5.81 -7.82
CA GLY A 49 4.74 4.35 -7.71
C GLY A 49 4.59 3.84 -6.27
N ARG A 50 4.01 4.66 -5.38
CA ARG A 50 3.70 4.31 -3.99
C ARG A 50 2.19 4.26 -3.77
N ASP A 51 1.46 3.75 -4.76
CA ASP A 51 0.06 3.39 -4.63
C ASP A 51 -0.12 2.29 -3.56
N VAL A 52 -1.35 2.13 -3.12
CA VAL A 52 -1.66 1.15 -2.07
C VAL A 52 -1.89 -0.19 -2.76
N SER A 53 -1.10 -1.21 -2.39
CA SER A 53 -1.29 -2.56 -2.87
C SER A 53 -2.75 -3.01 -2.64
N PRO A 54 -3.41 -3.63 -3.64
CA PRO A 54 -4.78 -4.09 -3.51
C PRO A 54 -4.95 -5.04 -2.31
N ARG A 55 -6.09 -4.92 -1.61
CA ARG A 55 -6.49 -5.89 -0.58
C ARG A 55 -7.44 -6.92 -1.19
N ALA A 56 -7.20 -8.19 -0.89
CA ALA A 56 -8.04 -9.29 -1.35
C ALA A 56 -9.45 -9.22 -0.76
N LYS A 57 -10.44 -9.58 -1.56
CA LYS A 57 -11.88 -9.61 -1.26
C LYS A 57 -12.41 -11.04 -1.35
N PRO A 58 -13.59 -11.33 -0.76
CA PRO A 58 -14.26 -12.60 -0.97
C PRO A 58 -14.46 -12.90 -2.45
N GLY A 59 -14.01 -14.07 -2.89
CA GLY A 59 -14.03 -14.49 -4.30
C GLY A 59 -12.68 -14.39 -5.00
N ASP A 60 -11.72 -13.61 -4.48
CA ASP A 60 -10.35 -13.63 -4.98
C ASP A 60 -9.69 -14.98 -4.68
N LYS A 61 -8.85 -15.44 -5.60
CA LYS A 61 -8.13 -16.72 -5.52
C LYS A 61 -6.65 -16.54 -5.86
N CYS A 62 -5.83 -17.46 -5.36
CA CYS A 62 -4.44 -17.57 -5.73
C CYS A 62 -4.34 -17.87 -7.23
N THR A 63 -3.63 -17.01 -7.95
CA THR A 63 -3.45 -17.12 -9.41
C THR A 63 -2.71 -18.40 -9.80
N HIS A 64 -1.88 -18.96 -8.91
CA HIS A 64 -1.09 -20.17 -9.21
C HIS A 64 -1.75 -21.49 -8.85
N CYS A 65 -2.53 -21.57 -7.77
CA CYS A 65 -3.06 -22.84 -7.28
C CYS A 65 -4.57 -22.84 -7.00
N GLY A 66 -5.26 -21.72 -7.19
CA GLY A 66 -6.71 -21.62 -6.98
C GLY A 66 -7.16 -21.51 -5.52
N PHE A 67 -6.24 -21.49 -4.56
CA PHE A 67 -6.55 -21.26 -3.14
C PHE A 67 -7.37 -19.99 -2.93
N ASP A 68 -8.51 -20.07 -2.24
CA ASP A 68 -9.57 -19.05 -2.28
C ASP A 68 -9.91 -18.41 -0.94
N VAL A 69 -9.08 -18.69 0.07
CA VAL A 69 -9.18 -18.06 1.37
C VAL A 69 -8.58 -16.64 1.28
N HIS A 70 -9.43 -15.68 0.92
CA HIS A 70 -9.01 -14.31 0.61
C HIS A 70 -8.16 -13.63 1.71
N TYR A 71 -8.40 -13.90 3.00
CA TYR A 71 -7.61 -13.32 4.10
C TYR A 71 -6.18 -13.86 4.20
N ALA A 72 -5.88 -14.97 3.51
CA ALA A 72 -4.57 -15.58 3.42
C ALA A 72 -3.92 -15.40 2.03
N LEU A 73 -4.49 -14.50 1.20
CA LEU A 73 -3.91 -14.08 -0.06
C LEU A 73 -3.03 -12.85 0.12
N GLU A 74 -1.89 -12.87 -0.54
CA GLU A 74 -0.90 -11.80 -0.57
C GLU A 74 -0.79 -11.26 -2.00
N PHE A 75 -0.74 -9.94 -2.14
CA PHE A 75 -0.54 -9.31 -3.43
C PHE A 75 0.94 -9.35 -3.81
N SER A 76 1.25 -9.91 -4.98
CA SER A 76 2.60 -9.93 -5.53
C SER A 76 2.70 -8.90 -6.66
N HIS A 77 3.66 -7.98 -6.53
CA HIS A 77 3.99 -7.00 -7.56
C HIS A 77 4.66 -7.63 -8.79
N GLU A 78 5.20 -8.85 -8.67
CA GLU A 78 5.86 -9.55 -9.77
C GLU A 78 4.85 -10.14 -10.76
N VAL A 79 3.78 -10.74 -10.25
CA VAL A 79 2.70 -11.31 -11.08
C VAL A 79 1.49 -10.38 -11.23
N ASN A 80 1.53 -9.21 -10.58
CA ASN A 80 0.43 -8.26 -10.49
C ASN A 80 -0.91 -8.95 -10.11
N GLY A 81 -0.87 -9.78 -9.06
CA GLY A 81 -1.99 -10.64 -8.70
C GLY A 81 -1.88 -11.21 -7.29
N PHE A 82 -2.97 -11.84 -6.82
CA PHE A 82 -3.02 -12.47 -5.51
C PHE A 82 -2.46 -13.88 -5.56
N LEU A 83 -1.64 -14.21 -4.56
CA LEU A 83 -1.04 -15.52 -4.36
C LEU A 83 -1.25 -15.96 -2.91
N CYS A 84 -1.39 -17.26 -2.67
CA CYS A 84 -1.29 -17.78 -1.30
C CYS A 84 0.15 -17.66 -0.81
N ALA A 85 0.35 -17.61 0.51
CA ALA A 85 1.67 -17.46 1.13
C ALA A 85 2.72 -18.47 0.61
N ASN A 86 2.29 -19.72 0.33
CA ASN A 86 3.18 -20.75 -0.23
C ASN A 86 3.62 -20.44 -1.67
N CYS A 87 2.68 -20.01 -2.53
CA CYS A 87 2.98 -19.65 -3.91
C CYS A 87 3.78 -18.34 -3.98
N HIS A 88 3.49 -17.36 -3.12
CA HIS A 88 4.23 -16.12 -3.05
C HIS A 88 5.67 -16.34 -2.58
N ARG A 89 5.88 -17.18 -1.54
CA ARG A 89 7.22 -17.55 -1.07
C ARG A 89 8.06 -18.22 -2.15
N LYS A 90 7.47 -19.09 -2.97
CA LYS A 90 8.17 -19.75 -4.09
C LYS A 90 8.71 -18.76 -5.12
N LEU A 91 8.10 -17.59 -5.29
CA LEU A 91 8.62 -16.54 -6.16
C LEU A 91 9.84 -15.84 -5.54
N HIS A 92 9.76 -15.47 -4.26
CA HIS A 92 10.89 -14.87 -3.54
C HIS A 92 12.09 -15.81 -3.39
N LEU A 93 11.87 -17.13 -3.28
CA LEU A 93 12.95 -18.11 -3.27
C LEU A 93 13.74 -18.18 -4.59
N LYS A 94 13.13 -17.77 -5.72
CA LYS A 94 13.81 -17.69 -7.02
C LYS A 94 14.59 -16.38 -7.22
N ILE A 95 14.34 -15.36 -6.38
CA ILE A 95 15.09 -14.10 -6.38
C ILE A 95 16.20 -14.19 -5.33
N GLY A 96 17.24 -14.96 -5.68
CA GLY A 96 18.59 -14.84 -5.16
C GLY A 96 18.78 -14.80 -3.64
N ARG A 97 18.54 -15.92 -2.93
CA ARG A 97 19.40 -16.20 -1.76
C ARG A 97 20.77 -16.58 -2.34
N LYS A 98 21.79 -15.72 -2.20
CA LYS A 98 23.17 -16.16 -2.43
C LYS A 98 23.40 -17.33 -1.49
N LEU A 99 23.52 -18.53 -2.04
CA LEU A 99 23.87 -19.73 -1.29
C LEU A 99 25.19 -19.44 -0.58
N SER A 100 25.19 -19.58 0.74
CA SER A 100 26.41 -19.48 1.53
C SER A 100 27.28 -20.71 1.28
N LEU A 101 28.57 -20.65 1.62
CA LEU A 101 29.49 -21.79 1.48
C LEU A 101 28.95 -23.05 2.19
N THR A 102 28.27 -22.87 3.32
CA THR A 102 27.64 -23.97 4.07
C THR A 102 26.44 -24.58 3.34
N ASP A 103 25.69 -23.79 2.58
CA ASP A 103 24.59 -24.29 1.74
C ASP A 103 25.15 -25.13 0.57
N TRP A 104 26.27 -24.71 -0.03
CA TRP A 104 26.97 -25.48 -1.07
C TRP A 104 27.55 -26.80 -0.55
N ILE A 105 28.18 -26.78 0.63
CA ILE A 105 28.74 -27.98 1.27
C ILE A 105 27.64 -29.00 1.56
N SER A 106 26.50 -28.57 2.11
CA SER A 106 25.36 -29.47 2.39
C SER A 106 24.77 -30.09 1.13
N LEU A 107 24.71 -29.35 0.01
CA LEU A 107 24.25 -29.89 -1.27
C LEU A 107 25.24 -30.91 -1.86
N SER A 108 26.54 -30.70 -1.67
CA SER A 108 27.58 -31.62 -2.14
C SER A 108 27.64 -32.94 -1.36
N GLN A 109 27.38 -32.90 -0.04
CA GLN A 109 27.38 -34.08 0.82
C GLN A 109 26.14 -34.95 0.58
N ASN A 110 24.98 -34.35 0.29
CA ASN A 110 23.76 -35.09 -0.05
C ASN A 110 23.81 -35.72 -1.45
N ALA A 111 24.71 -35.27 -2.34
CA ALA A 111 24.92 -35.88 -3.66
C ALA A 111 25.81 -37.14 -3.60
N LEU A 112 26.44 -37.42 -2.46
CA LEU A 112 27.31 -38.58 -2.23
C LEU A 112 26.64 -39.68 -1.39
N TYR A 113 25.39 -39.47 -0.96
CA TYR A 113 24.60 -40.50 -0.29
C TYR A 113 23.58 -41.08 -1.27
N ASP A 114 24.02 -42.06 -2.06
CA ASP A 114 23.13 -43.07 -2.64
C ASP A 114 22.88 -44.11 -1.54
N PRO A 115 21.66 -44.22 -0.97
CA PRO A 115 21.33 -45.36 -0.15
C PRO A 115 21.12 -46.56 -1.07
N GLU A 116 22.04 -47.52 -1.05
CA GLU A 116 21.74 -48.91 -1.44
C GLU A 116 20.60 -49.49 -0.58
#